data_AF-A0A9D8N9I4-F1
#
_entry.id   AF-A0A9D8N9I4-F1
#
_cell.length_a   1.000
_cell.length_b   1.000
_cell.length_c   1.000
_cell.angle_alpha   90.00
_cell.angle_beta   90.00
_cell.angle_gamma   90.00
#
_symmetry.space_group_name_H-M   'P 1'
#
loop_
_entity.id
_entity.type
_entity.pdbx_description
1 polymer ?
#
loop_
_entity_poly.entity_id
_entity_poly.type
_entity_poly.pdbx_seq_one_letter_code
_entity_poly.pdbx_strand_id
1 'polypeptide(L)'
;MKRIALFILMLLAAVSCREKYEYNQTLGLLSEYNVLSNSGGSTQVAVFSNTSWTVELDHPVAWASIDRFNGIKSGYLVFDYDVNYGRSRRVILVFKAGDQTRTLNMFQQSFLSDSECEMTLDATTLDVPAAGAAQDIKFSTNLVYNLDEMFLTLSYPEGQEPEAPWITLKGVEKDKVSIEIAPNNTGTERTANLKLSHTDAGVYDSTEGDTIYSNTVKIVQPK
;
A
#
# COMPACT_ATOMS: atom_id res chain seq x y z
N MET A 1 -11.63 54.73 78.38
CA MET A 1 -12.10 53.49 79.03
C MET A 1 -12.18 52.37 77.99
N LYS A 2 -11.36 51.33 78.20
CA LYS A 2 -11.53 49.89 77.88
C LYS A 2 -12.35 49.41 76.64
N ARG A 3 -11.64 48.55 75.86
CA ARG A 3 -12.06 47.34 75.10
C ARG A 3 -12.72 47.65 73.73
N ILE A 4 -12.49 46.93 72.63
CA ILE A 4 -12.49 45.48 72.34
C ILE A 4 -11.72 45.31 70.98
N ALA A 5 -10.58 44.62 70.93
CA ALA A 5 -10.35 43.24 70.44
C ALA A 5 -10.71 42.91 68.96
N LEU A 6 -9.68 42.49 68.21
CA LEU A 6 -9.58 41.40 67.22
C LEU A 6 -10.60 41.30 66.06
N PHE A 7 -10.12 41.36 64.81
CA PHE A 7 -9.89 40.21 63.91
C PHE A 7 -9.55 40.73 62.49
N ILE A 8 -8.27 40.68 62.11
CA ILE A 8 -7.86 40.91 60.72
C ILE A 8 -8.12 39.61 59.95
N LEU A 9 -9.21 39.57 59.21
CA LEU A 9 -9.52 38.49 58.28
C LEU A 9 -8.65 38.66 57.03
N MET A 10 -7.52 37.96 57.02
CA MET A 10 -6.63 37.85 55.87
C MET A 10 -7.34 37.02 54.78
N LEU A 11 -8.06 37.67 53.87
CA LEU A 11 -8.56 37.01 52.66
C LEU A 11 -7.36 36.62 51.80
N LEU A 12 -7.00 35.33 51.81
CA LEU A 12 -6.24 34.73 50.73
C LEU A 12 -7.08 34.83 49.46
N ALA A 13 -6.81 35.83 48.63
CA ALA A 13 -7.15 35.76 47.22
C ALA A 13 -6.22 34.73 46.58
N ALA A 14 -6.57 33.45 46.71
CA ALA A 14 -6.08 32.44 45.78
C ALA A 14 -6.67 32.82 44.42
N VAL A 15 -5.91 33.59 43.63
CA VAL A 15 -6.13 33.69 42.19
C VAL A 15 -5.86 32.28 41.67
N SER A 16 -6.91 31.46 41.68
CA SER A 16 -7.00 30.33 40.77
C SER A 16 -7.00 30.95 39.39
N CYS A 17 -5.80 31.11 38.83
CA CYS A 17 -5.64 31.20 37.40
C CYS A 17 -6.15 29.86 36.88
N ARG A 18 -7.45 29.75 36.62
CA ARG A 18 -7.94 28.74 35.70
C ARG A 18 -7.33 29.15 34.38
N GLU A 19 -6.24 28.50 33.99
CA GLU A 19 -5.94 28.37 32.58
C GLU A 19 -7.25 27.89 31.94
N LYS A 20 -7.88 28.77 31.18
CA LYS A 20 -8.95 28.36 30.30
C LYS A 20 -8.25 27.42 29.34
N TYR A 21 -8.46 26.12 29.55
CA TYR A 21 -8.09 25.12 28.59
C TYR A 21 -8.89 25.43 27.32
N GLU A 22 -8.31 26.25 26.45
CA GLU A 22 -8.83 26.47 25.12
C GLU A 22 -8.49 25.20 24.35
N TYR A 23 -9.48 24.33 24.18
CA TYR A 23 -9.42 23.22 23.25
C TYR A 23 -9.31 23.81 21.83
N ASN A 24 -8.09 24.17 21.45
CA ASN A 24 -7.76 24.75 20.16
C ASN A 24 -7.45 23.61 19.18
N GLN A 25 -8.45 22.77 18.89
CA GLN A 25 -8.31 21.77 17.84
C GLN A 25 -8.30 22.50 16.50
N THR A 26 -7.11 22.69 15.94
CA THR A 26 -6.91 23.33 14.64
C THR A 26 -7.37 22.45 13.49
N LEU A 27 -7.26 21.13 13.64
CA LEU A 27 -7.64 20.14 12.63
C LEU A 27 -8.14 18.83 13.25
N GLY A 28 -9.28 18.35 12.74
CA GLY A 28 -9.90 17.10 13.14
C GLY A 28 -10.62 16.43 11.99
N LEU A 29 -10.77 15.11 12.10
CA LEU A 29 -11.51 14.25 11.18
C LEU A 29 -12.52 13.43 11.99
N LEU A 30 -13.59 12.95 11.35
CA LEU A 30 -14.58 12.08 12.02
C LEU A 30 -13.98 10.72 12.40
N SER A 31 -13.08 10.20 11.57
CA SER A 31 -12.41 8.91 11.73
C SER A 31 -11.02 8.97 11.11
N GLU A 32 -10.18 7.98 11.43
CA GLU A 32 -8.86 7.77 10.81
C GLU A 32 -8.92 6.76 9.65
N TYR A 33 -10.08 6.14 9.44
CA TYR A 33 -10.33 5.19 8.35
C TYR A 33 -11.76 5.32 7.82
N ASN A 34 -11.92 5.03 6.54
CA ASN A 34 -13.20 4.80 5.87
C ASN A 34 -13.12 3.51 5.06
N VAL A 35 -14.15 2.67 5.18
CA VAL A 35 -14.32 1.46 4.38
C VAL A 35 -15.27 1.77 3.22
N LEU A 36 -14.75 1.67 2.00
CA LEU A 36 -15.47 1.90 0.75
C LEU A 36 -15.91 0.58 0.14
N SER A 37 -17.06 0.59 -0.53
CA SER A 37 -17.53 -0.59 -1.26
C SER A 37 -16.66 -0.86 -2.48
N ASN A 38 -16.68 -2.12 -2.95
CA ASN A 38 -16.00 -2.52 -4.17
C ASN A 38 -16.68 -1.99 -5.45
N SER A 39 -17.91 -1.46 -5.37
CA SER A 39 -18.74 -1.07 -6.53
C SER A 39 -18.34 0.24 -7.20
N GLY A 40 -17.38 0.98 -6.63
CA GLY A 40 -17.11 2.37 -7.00
C GLY A 40 -18.21 3.32 -6.51
N GLY A 41 -17.88 4.60 -6.43
CA GLY A 41 -18.80 5.65 -5.98
C GLY A 41 -18.09 6.87 -5.43
N SER A 42 -18.80 7.61 -4.58
CA SER A 42 -18.32 8.84 -3.96
C SER A 42 -18.66 8.84 -2.47
N THR A 43 -17.82 9.46 -1.65
CA THR A 43 -18.11 9.71 -0.23
C THR A 43 -17.69 11.11 0.18
N GLN A 44 -18.40 11.67 1.15
CA GLN A 44 -18.05 12.95 1.75
C GLN A 44 -17.10 12.74 2.93
N VAL A 45 -15.99 13.47 2.92
CA VAL A 45 -15.06 13.51 4.04
C VAL A 45 -15.25 14.83 4.78
N ALA A 46 -15.67 14.74 6.04
CA ALA A 46 -15.82 15.90 6.93
C ALA A 46 -14.47 16.28 7.54
N VAL A 47 -14.12 17.57 7.41
CA VAL A 47 -12.93 18.17 7.99
C VAL A 47 -13.37 19.21 9.01
N PHE A 48 -12.88 19.10 10.25
CA PHE A 48 -13.10 20.08 11.30
C PHE A 48 -11.86 20.96 11.44
N SER A 49 -12.02 22.26 11.29
CA SER A 49 -10.91 23.20 11.44
C SER A 49 -11.40 24.59 11.81
N ASN A 50 -10.57 25.34 12.53
CA ASN A 50 -10.77 26.76 12.79
C ASN A 50 -9.90 27.67 11.90
N THR A 51 -9.01 27.09 11.08
CA THR A 51 -8.11 27.79 10.16
C THR A 51 -8.23 27.24 8.73
N SER A 52 -7.35 27.67 7.82
CA SER A 52 -7.21 27.06 6.49
C SER A 52 -6.48 25.73 6.58
N TRP A 53 -6.86 24.78 5.73
CA TRP A 53 -6.25 23.46 5.64
C TRP A 53 -6.00 23.06 4.18
N THR A 54 -5.05 22.15 3.99
CA THR A 54 -4.78 21.48 2.72
C THR A 54 -4.96 19.98 2.85
N VAL A 55 -5.16 19.30 1.73
CA VAL A 55 -5.24 17.84 1.65
C VAL A 55 -4.56 17.36 0.37
N GLU A 56 -3.87 16.24 0.46
CA GLU A 56 -3.25 15.53 -0.66
C GLU A 56 -3.41 14.02 -0.48
N LEU A 57 -3.33 13.28 -1.58
CA LEU A 57 -3.09 11.83 -1.51
C LEU A 57 -1.62 11.62 -1.14
N ASP A 58 -1.31 10.64 -0.30
CA ASP A 58 0.06 10.27 0.06
C ASP A 58 0.88 9.82 -1.16
N HIS A 59 0.21 9.24 -2.16
CA HIS A 59 0.75 8.99 -3.48
C HIS A 59 -0.36 9.06 -4.55
N PRO A 60 -0.04 9.39 -5.81
CA PRO A 60 -1.02 9.35 -6.89
C PRO A 60 -1.54 7.93 -7.09
N VAL A 61 -2.86 7.80 -7.24
CA VAL A 61 -3.52 6.54 -7.61
C VAL A 61 -4.44 6.79 -8.79
N ALA A 62 -4.52 5.83 -9.71
CA ALA A 62 -5.37 5.97 -10.90
C ALA A 62 -6.87 5.79 -10.59
N TRP A 63 -7.20 5.14 -9.48
CA TRP A 63 -8.56 4.68 -9.17
C TRP A 63 -9.35 5.63 -8.27
N ALA A 64 -8.76 6.73 -7.80
CA ALA A 64 -9.44 7.68 -6.93
C ALA A 64 -9.00 9.12 -7.14
N SER A 65 -9.87 10.05 -6.75
CA SER A 65 -9.60 11.48 -6.79
C SER A 65 -10.32 12.22 -5.67
N ILE A 66 -9.88 13.46 -5.41
CA ILE A 66 -10.56 14.41 -4.53
C ILE A 66 -10.93 15.65 -5.32
N ASP A 67 -12.12 16.19 -5.07
CA ASP A 67 -12.67 17.34 -5.81
C ASP A 67 -11.97 18.67 -5.49
N ARG A 68 -11.25 18.73 -4.36
CA ARG A 68 -10.53 19.92 -3.89
C ARG A 68 -9.36 19.54 -2.98
N PHE A 69 -8.33 20.39 -3.01
CA PHE A 69 -7.08 20.18 -2.27
C PHE A 69 -6.89 21.13 -1.07
N ASN A 70 -7.87 22.00 -0.78
CA ASN A 70 -7.78 22.96 0.32
C ASN A 70 -9.14 23.45 0.80
N GLY A 71 -9.15 24.09 1.96
CA GLY A 71 -10.33 24.69 2.56
C GLY A 71 -10.06 25.73 3.63
N ILE A 72 -11.13 26.38 4.07
CA ILE A 72 -11.13 27.36 5.15
C ILE A 72 -12.20 26.96 6.16
N LYS A 73 -11.81 26.84 7.43
CA LYS A 73 -12.65 26.33 8.52
C LYS A 73 -13.19 24.93 8.21
N SER A 74 -14.11 24.45 9.04
CA SER A 74 -14.77 23.17 8.83
C SER A 74 -15.52 23.11 7.50
N GLY A 75 -15.53 21.94 6.86
CA GLY A 75 -16.21 21.71 5.60
C GLY A 75 -16.10 20.26 5.14
N TYR A 76 -16.42 20.04 3.86
CA TYR A 76 -16.41 18.71 3.26
C TYR A 76 -15.63 18.72 1.94
N LEU A 77 -14.97 17.60 1.64
CA LEU A 77 -14.54 17.27 0.29
C LEU A 77 -15.24 16.01 -0.17
N VAL A 78 -15.29 15.81 -1.48
CA VAL A 78 -15.76 14.57 -2.10
C VAL A 78 -14.55 13.75 -2.49
N PHE A 79 -14.56 12.49 -2.05
CA PHE A 79 -13.61 11.47 -2.49
C PHE A 79 -14.35 10.54 -3.46
N ASP A 80 -13.95 10.58 -4.72
CA ASP A 80 -14.47 9.73 -5.80
C ASP A 80 -13.53 8.54 -6.01
N TYR A 81 -14.10 7.37 -6.25
CA TYR A 81 -13.34 6.14 -6.43
C TYR A 81 -14.02 5.19 -7.43
N ASP A 82 -13.20 4.56 -8.25
CA ASP A 82 -13.64 3.59 -9.25
C ASP A 82 -14.02 2.25 -8.61
N VAL A 83 -14.74 1.42 -9.37
CA VAL A 83 -14.97 0.02 -9.05
C VAL A 83 -13.64 -0.72 -8.82
N ASN A 84 -13.61 -1.64 -7.86
CA ASN A 84 -12.44 -2.45 -7.53
C ASN A 84 -12.69 -3.93 -7.77
N TYR A 85 -12.42 -4.41 -8.99
CA TYR A 85 -12.55 -5.82 -9.36
C TYR A 85 -11.41 -6.72 -8.83
N GLY A 86 -10.34 -6.11 -8.32
CA GLY A 86 -9.17 -6.82 -7.80
C GLY A 86 -9.24 -7.07 -6.30
N ARG A 87 -8.06 -7.17 -5.69
CA ARG A 87 -7.87 -7.22 -4.23
C ARG A 87 -8.12 -5.87 -3.56
N SER A 88 -8.20 -5.89 -2.23
CA SER A 88 -8.49 -4.68 -1.46
C SER A 88 -7.35 -3.69 -1.62
N ARG A 89 -7.66 -2.41 -1.74
CA ARG A 89 -6.68 -1.35 -2.03
C ARG A 89 -6.87 -0.14 -1.13
N ARG A 90 -5.83 0.68 -1.00
CA ARG A 90 -5.81 1.82 -0.07
C ARG A 90 -5.11 3.02 -0.67
N VAL A 91 -5.59 4.21 -0.30
CA VAL A 91 -4.82 5.46 -0.38
C VAL A 91 -5.02 6.27 0.90
N ILE A 92 -4.04 7.09 1.29
CA ILE A 92 -4.11 7.91 2.49
C ILE A 92 -4.33 9.37 2.09
N LEU A 93 -5.35 10.00 2.66
CA LEU A 93 -5.51 11.45 2.59
C LEU A 93 -4.73 12.10 3.73
N VAL A 94 -3.80 12.99 3.38
CA VAL A 94 -2.95 13.71 4.32
C VAL A 94 -3.43 15.15 4.44
N PHE A 95 -4.01 15.49 5.59
CA PHE A 95 -4.52 16.83 5.89
C PHE A 95 -3.53 17.62 6.73
N LYS A 96 -3.34 18.90 6.41
CA LYS A 96 -2.44 19.81 7.13
C LYS A 96 -3.14 21.14 7.45
N ALA A 97 -2.96 21.65 8.67
CA ALA A 97 -3.40 22.99 9.08
C ALA A 97 -2.45 23.56 10.15
N GLY A 98 -1.68 24.58 9.78
CA GLY A 98 -0.54 25.04 10.59
C GLY A 98 0.44 23.89 10.83
N ASP A 99 0.79 23.64 12.09
CA ASP A 99 1.70 22.55 12.48
C ASP A 99 0.99 21.20 12.70
N GLN A 100 -0.34 21.13 12.53
CA GLN A 100 -1.10 19.89 12.72
C GLN A 100 -1.19 19.10 11.42
N THR A 101 -0.92 17.79 11.52
CA THR A 101 -1.17 16.80 10.46
C THR A 101 -2.19 15.77 10.96
N ARG A 102 -3.12 15.40 10.08
CA ARG A 102 -4.08 14.30 10.28
C ARG A 102 -4.14 13.45 9.02
N THR A 103 -4.38 12.16 9.18
CA THR A 103 -4.48 11.24 8.06
C THR A 103 -5.83 10.52 8.08
N LEU A 104 -6.32 10.19 6.90
CA LEU A 104 -7.50 9.36 6.72
C LEU A 104 -7.18 8.25 5.73
N ASN A 105 -7.28 7.01 6.18
CA ASN A 105 -7.12 5.83 5.35
C ASN A 105 -8.41 5.56 4.57
N MET A 106 -8.34 5.65 3.25
CA MET A 106 -9.44 5.26 2.37
C MET A 106 -9.19 3.82 1.93
N PHE A 107 -9.86 2.87 2.58
CA PHE A 107 -9.72 1.44 2.30
C PHE A 107 -10.90 0.97 1.45
N GLN A 108 -10.62 0.48 0.24
CA GLN A 108 -11.66 -0.06 -0.64
C GLN A 108 -11.65 -1.58 -0.62
N GLN A 109 -12.83 -2.14 -0.33
CA GLN A 109 -13.05 -3.60 -0.34
C GLN A 109 -12.83 -4.20 -1.74
N SER A 110 -12.58 -5.49 -1.78
CA SER A 110 -12.41 -6.30 -2.99
C SER A 110 -13.67 -7.07 -3.39
N PHE A 111 -13.65 -7.64 -4.59
CA PHE A 111 -14.50 -8.78 -4.94
C PHE A 111 -13.85 -10.14 -4.60
N LEU A 112 -12.53 -10.15 -4.41
CA LEU A 112 -11.73 -11.33 -4.09
C LEU A 112 -11.12 -11.16 -2.70
N SER A 113 -11.49 -12.00 -1.74
CA SER A 113 -10.82 -12.02 -0.44
C SER A 113 -9.41 -12.61 -0.56
N ASP A 114 -8.53 -12.30 0.39
CA ASP A 114 -7.17 -12.83 0.37
C ASP A 114 -7.15 -14.35 0.38
N SER A 115 -8.02 -15.00 1.17
CA SER A 115 -8.13 -16.45 1.19
C SER A 115 -8.57 -17.11 -0.12
N GLU A 116 -9.18 -16.33 -1.03
CA GLU A 116 -9.65 -16.82 -2.33
C GLU A 116 -8.64 -16.55 -3.44
N CYS A 117 -7.54 -15.86 -3.16
CA CYS A 117 -6.54 -15.54 -4.18
C CYS A 117 -5.79 -16.81 -4.62
N GLU A 118 -5.71 -17.01 -5.93
CA GLU A 118 -5.07 -18.18 -6.55
C GLU A 118 -4.05 -17.73 -7.58
N MET A 119 -2.84 -18.31 -7.53
CA MET A 119 -1.77 -18.09 -8.51
C MET A 119 -0.88 -19.33 -8.60
N THR A 120 -0.76 -19.92 -9.78
CA THR A 120 0.00 -21.16 -9.99
C THR A 120 0.73 -21.12 -11.34
N LEU A 121 2.03 -21.42 -11.34
CA LEU A 121 2.78 -21.72 -12.57
C LEU A 121 2.47 -23.16 -12.98
N ASP A 122 2.20 -23.39 -14.26
CA ASP A 122 1.85 -24.73 -14.77
C ASP A 122 3.04 -25.70 -14.78
N ALA A 123 4.26 -25.17 -14.60
CA ALA A 123 5.49 -25.93 -14.53
C ALA A 123 6.16 -25.75 -13.16
N THR A 124 6.85 -26.78 -12.70
CA THR A 124 7.79 -26.72 -11.58
C THR A 124 9.24 -26.77 -12.05
N THR A 125 9.46 -27.35 -13.24
CA THR A 125 10.74 -27.39 -13.95
C THR A 125 10.51 -27.06 -15.41
N LEU A 126 11.42 -26.29 -16.01
CA LEU A 126 11.46 -25.95 -17.43
C LEU A 126 12.82 -26.35 -18.01
N ASP A 127 12.82 -27.38 -18.85
CA ASP A 127 13.99 -27.76 -19.64
C ASP A 127 14.04 -26.94 -20.93
N VAL A 128 15.20 -26.32 -21.21
CA VAL A 128 15.34 -25.39 -22.34
C VAL A 128 16.52 -25.80 -23.24
N PRO A 129 16.51 -25.44 -24.53
CA PRO A 129 17.60 -25.83 -25.42
C PRO A 129 18.93 -25.15 -25.06
N ALA A 130 20.05 -25.84 -25.33
CA ALA A 130 21.39 -25.26 -25.23
C ALA A 130 21.55 -24.00 -26.08
N ALA A 131 20.89 -23.94 -27.24
CA ALA A 131 20.90 -22.77 -28.12
C ALA A 131 20.21 -21.53 -27.54
N GLY A 132 19.50 -21.66 -26.41
CA GLY A 132 18.63 -20.60 -25.90
C GLY A 132 17.33 -20.50 -26.71
N ALA A 133 16.36 -19.77 -26.17
CA ALA A 133 15.07 -19.49 -26.79
C ALA A 133 14.25 -18.51 -25.94
N ALA A 134 13.31 -17.81 -26.58
CA ALA A 134 12.16 -17.25 -25.89
C ALA A 134 11.29 -18.39 -25.32
N GLN A 135 10.80 -18.23 -24.09
CA GLN A 135 9.92 -19.18 -23.42
C GLN A 135 8.73 -18.47 -22.81
N ASP A 136 7.56 -19.06 -23.02
CA ASP A 136 6.31 -18.66 -22.37
C ASP A 136 5.95 -19.75 -21.35
N ILE A 137 6.04 -19.41 -20.08
CA ILE A 137 5.63 -20.29 -18.98
C ILE A 137 4.18 -19.99 -18.65
N LYS A 138 3.30 -20.95 -18.90
CA LYS A 138 1.89 -20.78 -18.58
C LYS A 138 1.67 -20.67 -17.07
N PHE A 139 0.72 -19.83 -16.69
CA PHE A 139 0.29 -19.74 -15.31
C PHE A 139 -1.20 -19.40 -15.26
N SER A 140 -1.84 -19.80 -14.18
CA SER A 140 -3.24 -19.54 -13.90
C SER A 140 -3.37 -18.66 -12.67
N THR A 141 -4.25 -17.65 -12.75
CA THR A 141 -4.58 -16.80 -11.61
C THR A 141 -6.01 -16.26 -11.71
N ASN A 142 -6.63 -16.00 -10.56
CA ASN A 142 -7.86 -15.21 -10.48
C ASN A 142 -7.59 -13.72 -10.21
N LEU A 143 -6.34 -13.31 -10.04
CA LEU A 143 -5.88 -11.93 -9.82
C LEU A 143 -5.70 -11.15 -11.12
N VAL A 144 -6.62 -11.32 -12.08
CA VAL A 144 -6.52 -10.76 -13.44
C VAL A 144 -6.53 -9.23 -13.48
N TYR A 145 -6.99 -8.59 -12.41
CA TYR A 145 -7.01 -7.12 -12.26
C TYR A 145 -5.82 -6.58 -11.45
N ASN A 146 -4.91 -7.45 -10.99
CA ASN A 146 -3.72 -7.12 -10.21
C ASN A 146 -2.44 -7.68 -10.88
N LEU A 147 -2.44 -7.87 -12.20
CA LEU A 147 -1.27 -8.40 -12.93
C LEU A 147 -0.07 -7.45 -12.86
N ASP A 148 -0.32 -6.14 -12.76
CA ASP A 148 0.68 -5.09 -12.56
C ASP A 148 1.32 -5.11 -11.17
N GLU A 149 0.68 -5.76 -10.21
CA GLU A 149 1.19 -6.00 -8.85
C GLU A 149 1.93 -7.35 -8.74
N MET A 150 2.01 -8.12 -9.84
CA MET A 150 2.83 -9.33 -9.91
C MET A 150 4.24 -9.01 -10.40
N PHE A 151 5.24 -9.67 -9.81
CA PHE A 151 6.63 -9.48 -10.18
C PHE A 151 7.40 -10.80 -10.24
N LEU A 152 8.43 -10.77 -11.08
CA LEU A 152 9.33 -11.89 -11.33
C LEU A 152 10.66 -11.65 -10.63
N THR A 153 11.14 -12.64 -9.90
CA THR A 153 12.48 -12.66 -9.33
C THR A 153 13.26 -13.83 -9.92
N LEU A 154 14.51 -13.57 -10.30
CA LEU A 154 15.44 -14.58 -10.77
C LEU A 154 16.51 -14.81 -9.70
N SER A 155 16.78 -16.07 -9.38
CA SER A 155 17.89 -16.46 -8.51
C SER A 155 18.66 -17.65 -9.08
N TYR A 156 19.89 -17.82 -8.62
CA TYR A 156 20.78 -18.90 -9.03
C TYR A 156 21.12 -19.77 -7.81
N PRO A 157 21.43 -21.06 -7.98
CA PRO A 157 21.97 -21.87 -6.90
C PRO A 157 23.28 -21.28 -6.37
N GLU A 158 23.51 -21.44 -5.06
CA GLU A 158 24.73 -20.96 -4.41
C GLU A 158 25.99 -21.50 -5.10
N GLY A 159 26.91 -20.60 -5.47
CA GLY A 159 28.14 -20.94 -6.18
C GLY A 159 27.97 -21.19 -7.68
N GLN A 160 26.77 -20.97 -8.24
CA GLN A 160 26.48 -21.03 -9.67
C GLN A 160 26.00 -19.68 -10.24
N GLU A 161 26.27 -18.58 -9.53
CA GLU A 161 25.94 -17.24 -9.95
C GLU A 161 26.79 -16.85 -11.18
N PRO A 162 26.15 -16.50 -12.31
CA PRO A 162 26.89 -16.05 -13.48
C PRO A 162 27.36 -14.59 -13.30
N GLU A 163 28.43 -14.21 -14.00
CA GLU A 163 28.87 -12.80 -14.06
C GLU A 163 27.78 -11.87 -14.63
N ALA A 164 26.95 -12.40 -15.52
CA ALA A 164 25.78 -11.73 -16.08
C ALA A 164 24.59 -12.69 -16.17
N PRO A 165 23.36 -12.23 -15.86
CA PRO A 165 22.17 -13.08 -15.99
C PRO A 165 21.99 -13.61 -17.41
N TRP A 166 21.81 -14.92 -17.54
CA TRP A 166 21.55 -15.58 -18.83
C TRP A 166 20.05 -15.74 -19.15
N ILE A 167 19.17 -15.22 -18.29
CA ILE A 167 17.73 -15.12 -18.51
C ILE A 167 17.33 -13.65 -18.41
N THR A 168 16.59 -13.16 -19.40
CA THR A 168 15.94 -11.85 -19.37
C THR A 168 14.45 -12.01 -19.12
N LEU A 169 13.94 -11.32 -18.11
CA LEU A 169 12.51 -11.29 -17.78
C LEU A 169 11.81 -10.33 -18.75
N LYS A 170 10.75 -10.78 -19.45
CA LYS A 170 10.00 -9.95 -20.39
C LYS A 170 8.70 -9.40 -19.81
N GLY A 171 8.06 -10.13 -18.92
CA GLY A 171 6.89 -9.66 -18.20
C GLY A 171 5.92 -10.77 -17.80
N VAL A 172 4.84 -10.34 -17.15
CA VAL A 172 3.69 -11.17 -16.77
C VAL A 172 2.50 -10.68 -17.58
N GLU A 173 1.84 -11.60 -18.26
CA GLU A 173 0.58 -11.37 -18.96
C GLU A 173 -0.54 -12.14 -18.25
N LYS A 174 -1.75 -12.19 -18.82
CA LYS A 174 -2.91 -12.82 -18.17
C LYS A 174 -2.75 -14.33 -17.94
N ASP A 175 -2.03 -15.01 -18.82
CA ASP A 175 -1.96 -16.48 -18.87
C ASP A 175 -0.53 -17.02 -18.99
N LYS A 176 0.47 -16.13 -19.01
CA LYS A 176 1.86 -16.50 -19.21
C LYS A 176 2.87 -15.54 -18.58
N VAL A 177 4.02 -16.10 -18.25
CA VAL A 177 5.24 -15.40 -17.92
C VAL A 177 6.20 -15.57 -19.09
N SER A 178 6.66 -14.44 -19.64
CA SER A 178 7.52 -14.43 -20.83
C SER A 178 8.97 -14.18 -20.40
N ILE A 179 9.89 -15.04 -20.85
CA ILE A 179 11.35 -14.92 -20.59
C ILE A 179 12.14 -15.15 -21.88
N GLU A 180 13.36 -14.62 -21.93
CA GLU A 180 14.34 -14.88 -23.00
C GLU A 180 15.57 -15.54 -22.42
N ILE A 181 16.04 -16.62 -23.03
CA ILE A 181 17.14 -17.43 -22.52
C ILE A 181 18.30 -17.38 -23.50
N ALA A 182 19.48 -16.96 -23.02
CA ALA A 182 20.68 -16.93 -23.83
C ALA A 182 21.22 -18.35 -24.13
N PRO A 183 21.98 -18.55 -25.22
CA PRO A 183 22.69 -19.79 -25.46
C PRO A 183 23.64 -20.15 -24.31
N ASN A 184 23.78 -21.44 -24.02
CA ASN A 184 24.74 -21.94 -23.06
C ASN A 184 26.02 -22.41 -23.77
N ASN A 185 27.11 -21.68 -23.57
CA ASN A 185 28.42 -21.98 -24.14
C ASN A 185 29.47 -22.31 -23.06
N THR A 186 29.05 -22.62 -21.82
CA THR A 186 29.96 -22.83 -20.69
C THR A 186 30.56 -24.24 -20.65
N GLY A 187 30.05 -25.16 -21.47
CA GLY A 187 30.47 -26.57 -21.49
C GLY A 187 29.88 -27.42 -20.37
N THR A 188 29.05 -26.84 -19.50
CA THR A 188 28.35 -27.51 -18.39
C THR A 188 26.87 -27.14 -18.40
N GLU A 189 26.02 -27.99 -17.83
CA GLU A 189 24.64 -27.60 -17.50
C GLU A 189 24.64 -26.41 -16.54
N ARG A 190 23.63 -25.54 -16.66
CA ARG A 190 23.38 -24.43 -15.73
C ARG A 190 21.91 -24.37 -15.35
N THR A 191 21.63 -23.89 -14.14
CA THR A 191 20.27 -23.83 -13.61
C THR A 191 19.97 -22.48 -12.95
N ALA A 192 18.69 -22.12 -12.92
CA ALA A 192 18.19 -20.92 -12.25
C ALA A 192 16.80 -21.19 -11.67
N ASN A 193 16.35 -20.34 -10.76
CA ASN A 193 15.00 -20.36 -10.23
C ASN A 193 14.29 -19.07 -10.63
N LEU A 194 13.16 -19.21 -11.32
CA LEU A 194 12.25 -18.10 -11.63
C LEU A 194 11.08 -18.15 -10.65
N LYS A 195 10.94 -17.11 -9.83
CA LYS A 195 9.86 -16.96 -8.87
C LYS A 195 8.86 -15.92 -9.37
N LEU A 196 7.60 -16.30 -9.54
CA LEU A 196 6.48 -15.37 -9.71
C LEU A 196 5.91 -15.08 -8.32
N SER A 197 5.78 -13.80 -7.96
CA SER A 197 5.28 -13.35 -6.66
C SER A 197 4.22 -12.26 -6.80
N HIS A 198 3.35 -12.15 -5.79
CA HIS A 198 2.43 -11.04 -5.58
C HIS A 198 2.56 -10.55 -4.14
N THR A 199 2.73 -9.24 -3.94
CA THR A 199 2.82 -8.61 -2.62
C THR A 199 1.46 -8.20 -2.08
N ASP A 200 1.32 -8.11 -0.76
CA ASP A 200 0.19 -7.43 -0.18
C ASP A 200 0.31 -5.91 -0.28
N ALA A 201 -0.63 -5.26 -0.95
CA ALA A 201 -0.80 -3.81 -0.85
C ALA A 201 -1.66 -3.39 0.37
N GLY A 202 -2.26 -4.37 1.07
CA GLY A 202 -3.41 -4.16 1.95
C GLY A 202 -3.20 -4.39 3.46
N VAL A 203 -2.02 -4.74 3.97
CA VAL A 203 -1.87 -5.00 5.42
C VAL A 203 -1.93 -3.70 6.22
N TYR A 204 -2.94 -3.60 7.09
CA TYR A 204 -3.19 -2.50 8.03
C TYR A 204 -2.11 -2.34 9.12
N ASP A 205 -1.19 -3.30 9.26
CA ASP A 205 -0.19 -3.33 10.34
C ASP A 205 0.97 -4.33 10.07
N SER A 206 1.78 -4.12 9.03
CA SER A 206 3.12 -4.75 8.99
C SER A 206 4.13 -3.93 8.18
N THR A 207 5.33 -3.79 8.75
CA THR A 207 6.46 -2.97 8.26
C THR A 207 7.21 -3.58 7.07
N GLU A 208 6.70 -4.60 6.42
CA GLU A 208 7.28 -5.22 5.22
C GLU A 208 6.11 -5.73 4.36
N GLY A 209 6.12 -5.44 3.06
CA GLY A 209 5.13 -5.99 2.15
C GLY A 209 5.27 -7.51 2.10
N ASP A 210 4.46 -8.21 2.88
CA ASP A 210 4.50 -9.67 2.95
C ASP A 210 4.17 -10.24 1.57
N THR A 211 5.06 -11.10 1.05
CA THR A 211 4.77 -11.88 -0.15
C THR A 211 3.67 -12.87 0.20
N ILE A 212 2.47 -12.66 -0.31
CA ILE A 212 1.32 -13.51 0.04
C ILE A 212 1.35 -14.80 -0.78
N TYR A 213 1.74 -14.68 -2.04
CA TYR A 213 1.78 -15.81 -2.96
C TYR A 213 3.08 -15.81 -3.73
N SER A 214 3.66 -17.01 -3.84
CA SER A 214 4.72 -17.22 -4.80
C SER A 214 4.77 -18.64 -5.32
N ASN A 215 5.17 -18.78 -6.57
CA ASN A 215 5.43 -20.05 -7.21
C ASN A 215 6.78 -19.96 -7.92
N THR A 216 7.52 -21.06 -7.95
CA THR A 216 8.89 -21.11 -8.47
C THR A 216 9.02 -22.20 -9.51
N VAL A 217 9.58 -21.85 -10.67
CA VAL A 217 10.01 -22.78 -11.72
C VAL A 217 11.52 -22.89 -11.68
N LYS A 218 12.05 -24.11 -11.62
CA LYS A 218 13.47 -24.38 -11.87
C LYS A 218 13.71 -24.42 -13.38
N ILE A 219 14.59 -23.57 -13.89
CA ILE A 219 15.01 -23.58 -15.30
C ILE A 219 16.31 -24.36 -15.40
N VAL A 220 16.35 -25.34 -16.31
CA VAL A 220 17.51 -26.19 -16.56
C VAL A 220 17.92 -26.05 -18.02
N GLN A 221 19.16 -25.63 -18.24
CA GLN A 221 19.71 -25.48 -19.58
C GLN A 221 20.96 -26.37 -19.75
N PRO A 222 20.95 -27.32 -20.70
CA PRO A 222 22.09 -28.18 -20.99
C PRO A 222 23.20 -27.38 -21.67
N LYS A 223 24.38 -28.01 -21.80
CA LYS A 223 25.52 -27.50 -22.56
C LYS A 223 25.26 -27.43 -24.06
#